data_AF-R5CD21-F1
#
_entry.id   AF-R5CD21-F1
#
_cell.length_a   1.000
_cell.length_b   1.000
_cell.length_c   1.000
_cell.angle_alpha   90.00
_cell.angle_beta   90.00
_cell.angle_gamma   90.00
#
_symmetry.space_group_name_H-M   'P 1'
#
loop_
_entity.id
_entity.type
_entity.pdbx_description
1 polymer ?
#
loop_
_entity_poly.entity_id
_entity_poly.type
_entity_poly.pdbx_seq_one_letter_code
_entity_poly.pdbx_strand_id
1 'polypeptide(L)'
;MANEYIEISERTLDDCITTACRKLSITSDNLDYEVVDQGSLGFMGFNSRNAVIRAKVKENEHGSAAAGGDVLGNVHEEKTQEEYESSYGSKSGARRNGYGSSYNRPKKDFTQTSIYDQEPAPSRKPEEPKIDYTDEQIAQFKEKADNFLKPMFGAMGMDVEITYDFDRETNILNIDFEGDDMGILIGKRGQTLDSIQYLVSLVVNKGVEGYVHVKTDTEDYRARRRKTLENLAKNIAFKVKKTRKAQALEPMNPYERRIIHSVLQGDRYVTTYSEGEDPYRKVVIAPKR
;
A
#
# COMPACT_ATOMS: atom_id res chain seq x y z
N MET A 1 -21.57 16.22 -33.55
CA MET A 1 -20.34 16.28 -34.38
C MET A 1 -19.58 15.00 -34.09
N ALA A 2 -19.02 14.33 -35.10
CA ALA A 2 -18.42 13.01 -34.93
C ALA A 2 -17.30 13.05 -33.88
N ASN A 3 -17.28 12.12 -32.92
CA ASN A 3 -16.15 11.93 -32.02
C ASN A 3 -14.95 11.48 -32.85
N GLU A 4 -14.12 12.44 -33.24
CA GLU A 4 -12.99 12.23 -34.13
C GLU A 4 -11.82 11.65 -33.32
N TYR A 5 -11.69 10.33 -33.35
CA TYR A 5 -10.53 9.65 -32.80
C TYR A 5 -9.34 9.86 -33.74
N ILE A 6 -8.19 10.26 -33.19
CA ILE A 6 -6.95 10.28 -33.95
C ILE A 6 -6.19 8.97 -33.72
N GLU A 7 -5.80 8.32 -34.82
CA GLU A 7 -4.97 7.12 -34.76
C GLU A 7 -3.48 7.51 -34.84
N ILE A 8 -2.69 7.03 -33.88
CA ILE A 8 -1.25 7.32 -33.76
C ILE A 8 -0.51 6.00 -33.62
N SER A 9 0.55 5.83 -34.42
CA SER A 9 1.44 4.67 -34.36
C SER A 9 2.87 5.12 -34.10
N GLU A 10 3.48 4.62 -33.03
CA GLU A 10 4.87 4.87 -32.65
C GLU A 10 5.54 3.59 -32.16
N ARG A 11 6.85 3.64 -31.90
CA ARG A 11 7.64 2.47 -31.48
C ARG A 11 7.19 1.88 -30.14
N THR A 12 6.76 2.73 -29.21
CA THR A 12 6.30 2.31 -27.87
C THR A 12 4.97 3.00 -27.52
N LEU A 13 4.27 2.46 -26.52
CA LEU A 13 3.02 3.04 -26.02
C LEU A 13 3.25 4.46 -25.45
N ASP A 14 4.35 4.67 -24.73
CA ASP A 14 4.69 5.97 -24.14
C ASP A 14 4.98 7.03 -25.21
N ASP A 15 5.63 6.64 -26.31
CA ASP A 15 5.87 7.52 -27.46
C ASP A 15 4.55 7.90 -28.14
N CYS A 16 3.59 6.96 -28.22
CA CYS A 16 2.26 7.22 -28.75
C CYS A 16 1.51 8.26 -27.91
N ILE A 17 1.52 8.13 -26.58
CA ILE A 17 0.86 9.06 -25.63
C ILE A 17 1.48 10.45 -25.75
N THR A 18 2.81 10.54 -25.75
CA THR A 18 3.54 11.81 -25.87
C THR A 18 3.20 12.52 -27.18
N THR A 19 3.13 11.76 -28.28
CA THR A 19 2.77 12.29 -29.59
C THR A 19 1.30 12.72 -29.66
N ALA A 20 0.41 11.98 -28.98
CA ALA A 20 -1.01 12.34 -28.86
C ALA A 20 -1.21 13.66 -28.11
N CYS A 21 -0.56 13.83 -26.96
CA CYS A 21 -0.57 15.07 -26.19
C CYS A 21 -0.09 16.27 -27.03
N ARG A 22 0.99 16.09 -27.80
CA ARG A 22 1.52 17.15 -28.67
C ARG A 22 0.57 17.49 -29.82
N LYS A 23 -0.09 16.50 -30.43
CA LYS A 23 -1.03 16.73 -31.55
C LYS A 23 -2.33 17.37 -31.09
N LEU A 24 -2.87 16.94 -29.96
CA LEU A 24 -4.13 17.45 -29.41
C LEU A 24 -3.93 18.70 -28.55
N SER A 25 -2.68 19.13 -28.30
CA SER A 25 -2.33 20.25 -27.42
C SER A 25 -2.94 20.14 -26.02
N ILE A 26 -3.03 18.92 -25.50
CA ILE A 26 -3.57 18.61 -24.17
C ILE A 26 -2.50 17.95 -23.30
N THR A 27 -2.70 18.03 -22.00
CA THR A 27 -1.90 17.31 -21.00
C THR A 27 -2.34 15.85 -20.90
N SER A 28 -1.45 14.99 -20.37
CA SER A 28 -1.73 13.55 -20.16
C SER A 28 -3.03 13.28 -19.39
N ASP A 29 -3.40 14.19 -18.48
CA ASP A 29 -4.54 14.03 -17.58
C ASP A 29 -5.90 14.18 -18.29
N ASN A 30 -5.88 14.84 -19.46
CA ASN A 30 -7.06 15.11 -20.28
C ASN A 30 -7.09 14.27 -21.57
N LEU A 31 -6.23 13.24 -21.66
CA LEU A 31 -6.15 12.33 -22.80
C LEU A 31 -6.93 11.04 -22.50
N ASP A 32 -7.93 10.72 -23.32
CA ASP A 32 -8.60 9.42 -23.29
C ASP A 32 -8.11 8.61 -24.51
N TYR A 33 -7.62 7.39 -24.30
CA TYR A 33 -7.05 6.59 -25.37
C TYR A 33 -7.36 5.10 -25.24
N GLU A 34 -7.54 4.44 -26.38
CA GLU A 34 -7.72 3.00 -26.51
C GLU A 34 -6.49 2.41 -27.21
N VAL A 35 -5.95 1.33 -26.64
CA VAL A 35 -4.80 0.62 -27.21
C VAL A 35 -5.29 -0.42 -28.21
N VAL A 36 -4.97 -0.22 -29.48
CA VAL A 36 -5.35 -1.15 -30.56
C VAL A 36 -4.31 -2.25 -30.71
N ASP A 37 -3.02 -1.90 -30.64
CA ASP A 37 -1.90 -2.84 -30.63
C ASP A 37 -0.82 -2.31 -29.67
N GLN A 38 -0.34 -3.15 -28.75
CA GLN A 38 0.73 -2.79 -27.81
C GLN A 38 2.12 -2.79 -28.48
N GLY A 39 2.21 -3.28 -29.72
CA GLY A 39 3.50 -3.48 -30.39
C GLY A 39 4.31 -4.57 -29.71
N SER A 40 5.51 -4.85 -30.23
CA SER A 40 6.43 -5.78 -29.58
C SER A 40 7.86 -5.33 -29.75
N LEU A 41 8.57 -5.12 -28.64
CA LEU A 41 10.02 -5.03 -28.63
C LEU A 41 10.60 -6.44 -28.86
N GLY A 42 10.84 -6.79 -30.12
CA GLY A 42 11.43 -8.09 -30.50
C GLY A 42 12.77 -8.36 -29.81
N PHE A 43 13.17 -9.63 -29.74
CA PHE A 43 14.46 -10.05 -29.17
C PHE A 43 15.60 -9.42 -29.98
N MET A 44 16.31 -8.45 -29.38
CA MET A 44 17.46 -7.75 -29.95
C MET A 44 17.15 -6.76 -31.09
N GLY A 45 15.93 -6.20 -31.13
CA GLY A 45 15.55 -5.15 -32.09
C GLY A 45 15.22 -5.65 -33.50
N PHE A 46 15.28 -6.97 -33.72
CA PHE A 46 14.81 -7.59 -34.95
C PHE A 46 13.32 -7.93 -34.84
N ASN A 47 12.56 -7.58 -35.88
CA ASN A 47 11.12 -7.81 -35.98
C ASN A 47 10.28 -7.09 -34.91
N SER A 48 10.60 -5.82 -34.60
CA SER A 48 9.77 -4.99 -33.72
C SER A 48 8.50 -4.51 -34.43
N ARG A 49 7.36 -4.61 -33.76
CA ARG A 49 6.08 -4.06 -34.23
C ARG A 49 5.76 -2.78 -33.47
N ASN A 50 5.31 -1.76 -34.19
CA ASN A 50 4.91 -0.48 -33.60
C ASN A 50 3.66 -0.66 -32.74
N ALA A 51 3.55 0.14 -31.68
CA ALA A 51 2.31 0.32 -30.95
C ALA A 51 1.36 1.20 -31.75
N VAL A 52 0.05 0.99 -31.59
CA VAL A 52 -1.01 1.77 -32.21
C VAL A 52 -2.07 2.11 -31.16
N ILE A 53 -2.36 3.40 -31.00
CA ILE A 53 -3.40 3.89 -30.10
C ILE A 53 -4.42 4.74 -30.87
N ARG A 54 -5.66 4.77 -30.37
CA ARG A 54 -6.69 5.73 -30.75
C ARG A 54 -6.89 6.69 -29.59
N ALA A 55 -6.63 7.96 -29.81
CA ALA A 55 -6.70 8.97 -28.76
C ALA A 55 -7.76 10.03 -29.06
N LYS A 56 -8.39 10.54 -28.00
CA LYS A 56 -9.35 11.65 -28.02
C LYS A 56 -9.18 12.52 -26.77
N VAL A 57 -9.77 13.71 -26.80
CA VAL A 57 -9.83 14.58 -25.61
C VAL A 57 -10.88 14.02 -24.65
N LYS A 58 -10.52 13.91 -23.37
CA LYS A 58 -11.43 13.51 -22.29
C LYS A 58 -12.36 14.69 -21.99
N GLU A 59 -13.64 14.54 -22.30
CA GLU A 59 -14.66 15.52 -21.92
C GLU A 59 -14.90 15.44 -20.41
N ASN A 60 -14.42 16.44 -19.67
CA ASN A 60 -14.71 16.59 -18.24
C ASN A 60 -15.88 17.58 -18.08
N GLU A 61 -17.05 17.06 -17.71
CA GLU A 61 -18.20 17.89 -17.35
C GLU A 61 -18.08 18.40 -15.91
N HIS A 62 -17.56 19.62 -15.75
CA HIS A 62 -17.91 20.69 -14.78
C HIS A 62 -16.68 21.62 -14.53
N GLY A 63 -16.66 22.89 -14.95
CA GLY A 63 -17.68 23.60 -15.71
C GLY A 63 -17.33 25.03 -16.14
N SER A 64 -18.21 25.56 -17.00
CA SER A 64 -18.87 26.87 -16.84
C SER A 64 -20.25 26.79 -17.51
N ALA A 65 -21.22 27.46 -16.89
CA ALA A 65 -22.67 27.42 -17.06
C ALA A 65 -23.22 27.60 -18.49
N ALA A 66 -24.35 26.93 -18.81
CA ALA A 66 -25.68 27.56 -18.90
C ALA A 66 -26.76 26.63 -19.53
N ALA A 67 -27.96 26.71 -18.96
CA ALA A 67 -29.28 26.42 -19.55
C ALA A 67 -29.76 24.96 -19.72
N GLY A 68 -30.55 24.50 -18.74
CA GLY A 68 -31.99 24.26 -18.96
C GLY A 68 -32.45 22.83 -19.28
N GLY A 69 -33.38 22.34 -18.45
CA GLY A 69 -34.56 21.60 -18.93
C GLY A 69 -34.61 20.09 -18.64
N ASP A 70 -35.20 19.77 -17.50
CA ASP A 70 -36.15 18.68 -17.17
C ASP A 70 -36.48 17.53 -18.17
N VAL A 71 -36.83 16.38 -17.57
CA VAL A 71 -37.94 15.44 -17.89
C VAL A 71 -37.58 13.98 -18.30
N LEU A 72 -37.88 13.06 -17.35
CA LEU A 72 -38.41 11.67 -17.42
C LEU A 72 -37.64 10.51 -18.11
N GLY A 73 -37.64 9.35 -17.41
CA GLY A 73 -38.16 8.13 -18.03
C GLY A 73 -37.39 6.80 -17.90
N ASN A 74 -37.43 6.19 -16.72
CA ASN A 74 -37.82 4.78 -16.44
C ASN A 74 -37.38 3.55 -17.31
N VAL A 75 -36.86 2.56 -16.56
CA VAL A 75 -37.16 1.09 -16.55
C VAL A 75 -36.36 0.16 -17.47
N HIS A 76 -35.56 -0.74 -16.87
CA HIS A 76 -35.90 -2.18 -16.78
C HIS A 76 -35.02 -2.97 -15.78
N GLU A 77 -35.69 -3.71 -14.90
CA GLU A 77 -35.18 -4.82 -14.09
C GLU A 77 -34.98 -6.10 -14.94
N GLU A 78 -34.00 -6.95 -14.62
CA GLU A 78 -34.17 -8.22 -13.87
C GLU A 78 -32.91 -9.12 -13.88
N LYS A 79 -32.59 -9.68 -12.67
CA LYS A 79 -32.08 -11.02 -12.25
C LYS A 79 -30.98 -11.75 -13.08
N THR A 80 -30.05 -12.54 -12.52
CA THR A 80 -30.20 -13.61 -11.50
C THR A 80 -28.81 -14.02 -10.95
N GLN A 81 -28.78 -14.56 -9.73
CA GLN A 81 -27.64 -15.23 -9.06
C GLN A 81 -27.22 -16.53 -9.76
N GLU A 82 -25.96 -16.96 -9.57
CA GLU A 82 -25.63 -18.39 -9.41
C GLU A 82 -24.29 -18.63 -8.70
N GLU A 83 -24.28 -19.70 -7.91
CA GLU A 83 -23.26 -20.23 -7.00
C GLU A 83 -21.99 -20.77 -7.70
N TYR A 84 -20.87 -20.78 -6.99
CA TYR A 84 -19.77 -21.71 -7.28
C TYR A 84 -19.11 -22.20 -5.99
N GLU A 85 -19.54 -23.38 -5.53
CA GLU A 85 -18.80 -24.22 -4.59
C GLU A 85 -18.03 -25.33 -5.31
N SER A 86 -16.84 -25.61 -4.77
CA SER A 86 -16.16 -26.91 -4.68
C SER A 86 -15.57 -27.56 -5.95
N SER A 87 -14.24 -27.72 -5.96
CA SER A 87 -13.61 -29.02 -5.62
C SER A 87 -12.15 -29.08 -6.09
N TYR A 88 -11.22 -29.24 -5.15
CA TYR A 88 -9.89 -29.79 -5.45
C TYR A 88 -9.86 -31.26 -4.99
N GLY A 89 -10.05 -32.14 -5.97
CA GLY A 89 -9.77 -33.56 -5.86
C GLY A 89 -8.27 -33.85 -5.90
N SER A 90 -7.84 -34.76 -5.03
CA SER A 90 -6.49 -35.34 -4.96
C SER A 90 -6.33 -36.53 -5.91
N LYS A 91 -5.10 -36.76 -6.41
CA LYS A 91 -4.37 -38.05 -6.64
C LYS A 91 -3.26 -37.84 -7.70
N SER A 92 -1.97 -37.90 -7.34
CA SER A 92 -1.07 -39.08 -7.25
C SER A 92 -0.72 -39.75 -8.58
N GLY A 93 0.59 -39.85 -8.90
CA GLY A 93 1.10 -40.93 -9.76
C GLY A 93 2.26 -40.61 -10.74
N ALA A 94 3.49 -40.74 -10.25
CA ALA A 94 4.72 -41.25 -10.90
C ALA A 94 4.98 -41.15 -12.43
N ARG A 95 6.18 -40.70 -12.82
CA ARG A 95 7.30 -41.53 -13.37
C ARG A 95 8.53 -40.70 -13.79
N ARG A 96 9.68 -41.37 -13.80
CA ARG A 96 11.07 -40.92 -14.07
C ARG A 96 11.36 -40.67 -15.55
N ASN A 97 12.27 -39.73 -15.81
CA ASN A 97 13.52 -39.80 -16.62
C ASN A 97 14.00 -38.33 -16.78
N GLY A 98 15.25 -37.92 -16.59
CA GLY A 98 16.52 -38.58 -16.87
C GLY A 98 17.13 -37.95 -18.12
N TYR A 99 17.76 -36.77 -18.00
CA TYR A 99 18.80 -36.31 -18.92
C TYR A 99 19.73 -35.34 -18.17
N GLY A 100 20.98 -35.78 -17.97
CA GLY A 100 22.06 -34.89 -17.60
C GLY A 100 22.48 -34.05 -18.80
N SER A 101 22.90 -32.82 -18.53
CA SER A 101 23.91 -32.17 -19.37
C SER A 101 24.81 -31.35 -18.47
N SER A 102 26.03 -31.84 -18.38
CA SER A 102 27.20 -31.25 -17.75
C SER A 102 27.47 -29.88 -18.37
N TYR A 103 27.47 -28.83 -17.55
CA TYR A 103 28.29 -27.65 -17.82
C TYR A 103 29.19 -27.41 -16.62
N ASN A 104 30.47 -27.59 -16.90
CA ASN A 104 31.60 -27.41 -16.00
C ASN A 104 31.68 -25.92 -15.64
N ARG A 105 31.17 -25.52 -14.47
CA ARG A 105 31.33 -24.15 -13.96
C ARG A 105 32.65 -24.08 -13.18
N PRO A 106 33.60 -23.22 -13.57
CA PRO A 106 34.86 -23.08 -12.85
C PRO A 106 34.59 -22.62 -11.41
N LYS A 107 35.26 -23.28 -10.45
CA LYS A 107 35.32 -22.86 -9.04
C LYS A 107 35.96 -21.46 -9.00
N LYS A 108 35.15 -20.45 -8.70
CA LYS A 108 35.66 -19.18 -8.16
C LYS A 108 35.52 -19.26 -6.66
N ASP A 109 36.64 -19.15 -5.97
CA ASP A 109 36.73 -19.05 -4.52
C ASP A 109 35.79 -17.95 -4.03
N PHE A 110 34.77 -18.38 -3.29
CA PHE A 110 33.78 -17.50 -2.70
C PHE A 110 34.39 -16.95 -1.41
N THR A 111 35.23 -15.92 -1.53
CA THR A 111 35.55 -15.08 -0.39
C THR A 111 34.24 -14.46 0.08
N GLN A 112 33.83 -14.87 1.26
CA GLN A 112 32.58 -14.51 1.91
C GLN A 112 32.68 -13.06 2.41
N THR A 113 32.69 -12.09 1.49
CA THR A 113 32.46 -10.71 1.83
C THR A 113 30.96 -10.55 1.97
N SER A 114 30.48 -10.72 3.19
CA SER A 114 29.13 -10.38 3.61
C SER A 114 28.94 -8.87 3.48
N ILE A 115 28.55 -8.45 2.27
CA ILE A 115 27.92 -7.17 2.03
C ILE A 115 26.48 -7.31 2.54
N TYR A 116 26.31 -7.55 3.84
CA TYR A 116 25.09 -7.12 4.50
C TYR A 116 25.31 -5.64 4.73
N ASP A 117 24.49 -4.86 4.05
CA ASP A 117 24.20 -3.46 4.33
C ASP A 117 24.35 -3.22 5.84
N GLN A 118 25.48 -2.61 6.21
CA GLN A 118 25.44 -1.74 7.37
C GLN A 118 24.58 -0.57 6.93
N GLU A 119 23.26 -0.71 7.10
CA GLU A 119 22.44 0.48 7.27
C GLU A 119 23.17 1.34 8.32
N PRO A 120 23.43 2.62 8.02
CA PRO A 120 24.09 3.50 8.97
C PRO A 120 23.35 3.36 10.31
N ALA A 121 24.11 3.16 11.39
CA ALA A 121 23.60 3.19 12.76
C ALA A 121 22.56 4.31 12.84
N PRO A 122 21.36 4.07 13.41
CA PRO A 122 20.22 4.97 13.29
C PRO A 122 20.75 6.38 13.52
N SER A 123 20.83 7.16 12.45
CA SER A 123 21.26 8.53 12.53
C SER A 123 20.35 9.11 13.60
N ARG A 124 20.92 9.56 14.72
CA ARG A 124 20.15 10.26 15.75
C ARG A 124 19.45 11.36 14.96
N LYS A 125 18.15 11.19 14.73
CA LYS A 125 17.34 12.26 14.14
C LYS A 125 17.69 13.49 14.98
N PRO A 126 18.07 14.62 14.37
CA PRO A 126 18.27 15.84 15.13
C PRO A 126 17.09 15.98 16.09
N GLU A 127 17.35 16.06 17.38
CA GLU A 127 16.29 16.29 18.36
C GLU A 127 15.67 17.61 17.95
N GLU A 128 14.47 17.54 17.37
CA GLU A 128 13.73 18.71 16.94
C GLU A 128 13.60 19.63 18.16
N PRO A 129 13.76 20.96 17.99
CA PRO A 129 13.67 21.88 19.11
C PRO A 129 12.35 21.67 19.82
N LYS A 130 12.41 21.25 21.08
CA LYS A 130 11.22 21.03 21.91
C LYS A 130 10.63 22.39 22.24
N ILE A 131 9.57 22.75 21.52
CA ILE A 131 8.77 23.93 21.80
C ILE A 131 7.86 23.58 22.97
N ASP A 132 7.95 24.35 24.05
CA ASP A 132 7.03 24.22 25.17
C ASP A 132 5.72 24.93 24.81
N TYR A 133 4.66 24.16 24.59
CA TYR A 133 3.36 24.70 24.20
C TYR A 133 2.58 25.17 25.43
N THR A 134 2.02 26.36 25.33
CA THR A 134 1.11 26.91 26.34
C THR A 134 -0.18 26.11 26.44
N ASP A 135 -0.86 26.17 27.59
CA ASP A 135 -2.14 25.49 27.81
C ASP A 135 -3.20 25.89 26.77
N GLU A 136 -3.17 27.15 26.33
CA GLU A 136 -4.03 27.67 25.28
C GLU A 136 -3.75 26.99 23.92
N GLN A 137 -2.48 26.81 23.55
CA GLN A 137 -2.10 26.11 22.33
C GLN A 137 -2.49 24.63 22.39
N ILE A 138 -2.32 23.98 23.54
CA ILE A 138 -2.73 22.59 23.75
C ILE A 138 -4.25 22.46 23.57
N ALA A 139 -5.04 23.40 24.12
CA ALA A 139 -6.48 23.43 23.93
C ALA A 139 -6.85 23.62 22.45
N GLN A 140 -6.15 24.49 21.72
CA GLN A 140 -6.34 24.67 20.28
C GLN A 140 -6.04 23.39 19.48
N PHE A 141 -5.02 22.61 19.85
CA PHE A 141 -4.73 21.33 19.18
C PHE A 141 -5.86 20.32 19.36
N LYS A 142 -6.39 20.22 20.59
CA LYS A 142 -7.54 19.36 20.89
C LYS A 142 -8.77 19.81 20.12
N GLU A 143 -9.06 21.12 20.10
CA GLU A 143 -10.20 21.68 19.36
C GLU A 143 -10.09 21.45 17.85
N LYS A 144 -8.90 21.65 17.25
CA LYS A 144 -8.66 21.36 15.84
C LYS A 144 -8.90 19.88 15.51
N ALA A 145 -8.43 18.98 16.37
CA ALA A 145 -8.65 17.55 16.20
C ALA A 145 -10.14 17.21 16.30
N ASP A 146 -10.85 17.76 17.28
CA ASP A 146 -12.28 17.55 17.51
C ASP A 146 -13.13 18.02 16.33
N ASN A 147 -12.84 19.23 15.82
CA ASN A 147 -13.52 19.83 14.67
C ASN A 147 -13.35 19.03 13.37
N PHE A 148 -12.34 18.17 13.30
CA PHE A 148 -12.13 17.26 12.18
C PHE A 148 -12.74 15.88 12.43
N LEU A 149 -12.48 15.30 13.60
CA LEU A 149 -12.86 13.93 13.94
C LEU A 149 -14.37 13.77 14.13
N LYS A 150 -15.03 14.70 14.83
CA LYS A 150 -16.48 14.60 15.09
C LYS A 150 -17.31 14.61 13.79
N PRO A 151 -17.10 15.54 12.83
CA PRO A 151 -17.80 15.47 11.55
C PRO A 151 -17.43 14.25 10.71
N MET A 152 -16.17 13.78 10.79
CA MET A 152 -15.72 12.59 10.07
C MET A 152 -16.47 11.34 10.55
N PHE A 153 -16.50 11.09 11.88
CA PHE A 153 -17.24 9.97 12.45
C PHE A 153 -18.75 10.11 12.25
N GLY A 154 -19.29 11.32 12.36
CA GLY A 154 -20.68 11.61 12.04
C GLY A 154 -21.05 11.28 10.59
N ALA A 155 -20.18 11.61 9.62
CA ALA A 155 -20.37 11.26 8.22
C ALA A 155 -20.26 9.74 7.95
N MET A 156 -19.54 9.01 8.80
CA MET A 156 -19.48 7.54 8.79
C MET A 156 -20.65 6.89 9.53
N GLY A 157 -21.49 7.67 10.21
CA GLY A 157 -22.59 7.16 11.04
C GLY A 157 -22.13 6.41 12.28
N MET A 158 -20.96 6.74 12.82
CA MET A 158 -20.38 6.09 13.99
C MET A 158 -20.49 7.00 15.22
N ASP A 159 -20.85 6.41 16.36
CA ASP A 159 -20.79 7.08 17.66
C ASP A 159 -19.48 6.70 18.35
N VAL A 160 -18.58 7.68 18.47
CA VAL A 160 -17.21 7.49 18.94
C VAL A 160 -16.91 8.53 20.02
N GLU A 161 -16.60 8.05 21.22
CA GLU A 161 -16.04 8.84 22.30
C GLU A 161 -14.54 9.03 22.06
N ILE A 162 -14.09 10.29 22.12
CA ILE A 162 -12.70 10.65 21.85
C ILE A 162 -12.10 11.25 23.12
N THR A 163 -11.00 10.65 23.58
CA THR A 163 -10.24 11.16 24.73
C THR A 163 -8.89 11.70 24.28
N TYR A 164 -8.43 12.76 24.95
CA TYR A 164 -7.23 13.52 24.56
C TYR A 164 -6.27 13.69 25.72
N ASP A 165 -5.08 13.12 25.58
CA ASP A 165 -3.97 13.28 26.51
C ASP A 165 -2.78 13.93 25.80
N PHE A 166 -2.17 14.96 26.43
CA PHE A 166 -1.04 15.67 25.84
C PHE A 166 0.17 15.57 26.76
N ASP A 167 1.22 14.94 26.27
CA ASP A 167 2.50 14.84 26.94
C ASP A 167 3.39 16.03 26.55
N ARG A 168 3.63 16.94 27.50
CA ARG A 168 4.46 18.15 27.32
C ARG A 168 5.95 17.84 27.17
N GLU A 169 6.43 16.73 27.73
CA GLU A 169 7.86 16.40 27.67
C GLU A 169 8.27 15.87 26.29
N THR A 170 7.34 15.18 25.65
CA THR A 170 7.53 14.55 24.33
C THR A 170 6.82 15.27 23.20
N ASN A 171 5.97 16.27 23.50
CA ASN A 171 5.10 16.97 22.54
C ASN A 171 4.23 16.01 21.72
N ILE A 172 3.68 15.00 22.41
CA ILE A 172 2.81 13.99 21.82
C ILE A 172 1.37 14.23 22.25
N LEU A 173 0.48 14.38 21.27
CA LEU A 173 -0.96 14.34 21.46
C LEU A 173 -1.45 12.91 21.25
N ASN A 174 -1.78 12.24 22.35
CA ASN A 174 -2.44 10.94 22.35
C ASN A 174 -3.95 11.15 22.21
N ILE A 175 -4.54 10.42 21.28
CA ILE A 175 -5.97 10.43 20.99
C ILE A 175 -6.45 8.98 21.05
N ASP A 176 -7.32 8.67 22.00
CA ASP A 176 -7.91 7.34 22.12
C ASP A 176 -9.38 7.38 21.72
N PHE A 177 -9.79 6.36 20.96
CA PHE A 177 -11.16 6.17 20.49
C PHE A 177 -11.84 5.02 21.22
N GLU A 178 -13.00 5.31 21.78
CA GLU A 178 -13.88 4.34 22.44
C GLU A 178 -15.28 4.41 21.82
N GLY A 179 -15.99 3.29 21.81
CA GLY A 179 -17.35 3.24 21.27
C GLY A 179 -17.69 1.88 20.68
N ASP A 180 -18.83 1.82 20.01
CA ASP A 180 -19.29 0.64 19.30
C ASP A 180 -18.63 0.54 17.91
N ASP A 181 -18.48 -0.69 17.40
CA ASP A 181 -17.95 -0.96 16.06
C ASP A 181 -16.52 -0.42 15.76
N MET A 182 -15.66 -0.32 16.77
CA MET A 182 -14.24 0.07 16.62
C MET A 182 -13.46 -0.79 15.60
N GLY A 183 -13.94 -2.00 15.29
CA GLY A 183 -13.40 -2.85 14.24
C GLY A 183 -13.31 -2.17 12.87
N ILE A 184 -14.26 -1.26 12.56
CA ILE A 184 -14.26 -0.49 11.31
C ILE A 184 -13.13 0.55 11.32
N LEU A 185 -12.91 1.23 12.46
CA LEU A 185 -11.85 2.23 12.63
C LEU A 185 -10.46 1.62 12.64
N ILE A 186 -10.32 0.40 13.13
CA ILE A 186 -9.08 -0.37 13.00
C ILE A 186 -8.85 -0.68 11.51
N GLY A 187 -9.88 -1.14 10.82
CA GLY A 187 -9.79 -1.56 9.43
C GLY A 187 -8.86 -2.76 9.23
N LYS A 188 -8.51 -3.06 7.98
CA LYS A 188 -7.65 -4.20 7.66
C LYS A 188 -6.24 -3.97 8.21
N ARG A 189 -5.91 -4.66 9.31
CA ARG A 189 -4.60 -4.61 9.98
C ARG A 189 -4.20 -3.22 10.51
N GLY A 190 -5.15 -2.35 10.81
CA GLY A 190 -4.84 -1.01 11.34
C GLY A 190 -4.72 0.08 10.28
N GLN A 191 -4.96 -0.22 9.00
CA GLN A 191 -4.79 0.74 7.90
C GLN A 191 -5.71 1.97 8.04
N THR A 192 -6.94 1.78 8.50
CA THR A 192 -7.88 2.89 8.70
C THR A 192 -7.41 3.77 9.85
N LEU A 193 -7.01 3.17 10.98
CA LEU A 193 -6.45 3.88 12.13
C LEU A 193 -5.19 4.68 11.75
N ASP A 194 -4.28 4.08 10.97
CA ASP A 194 -3.08 4.77 10.47
C ASP A 194 -3.44 5.96 9.56
N SER A 195 -4.47 5.81 8.73
CA SER A 195 -4.96 6.88 7.83
C SER A 195 -5.58 8.02 8.61
N ILE A 196 -6.41 7.71 9.61
CA ILE A 196 -7.00 8.71 10.52
C ILE A 196 -5.88 9.45 11.26
N GLN A 197 -4.90 8.75 11.81
CA GLN A 197 -3.74 9.36 12.49
C GLN A 197 -3.04 10.38 11.58
N TYR A 198 -2.82 10.00 10.32
CA TYR A 198 -2.16 10.85 9.35
C TYR A 198 -2.98 12.13 9.07
N LEU A 199 -4.28 11.99 8.82
CA LEU A 199 -5.15 13.13 8.54
C LEU A 199 -5.26 14.08 9.72
N VAL A 200 -5.45 13.55 10.94
CA VAL A 200 -5.50 14.37 12.16
C VAL A 200 -4.17 15.08 12.38
N SER A 201 -3.04 14.41 12.16
CA SER A 201 -1.72 15.03 12.27
C SER A 201 -1.58 16.23 11.33
N LEU A 202 -2.07 16.13 10.08
CA LEU A 202 -2.05 17.25 9.14
C LEU A 202 -2.93 18.42 9.60
N VAL A 203 -4.11 18.14 10.13
CA VAL A 203 -5.06 19.17 10.59
C VAL A 203 -4.52 19.88 11.84
N VAL A 204 -4.03 19.14 12.83
CA VAL A 204 -3.50 19.69 14.08
C VAL A 204 -2.27 20.57 13.81
N ASN A 205 -1.34 20.09 12.98
CA ASN A 205 -0.12 20.81 12.64
C ASN A 205 -0.31 21.96 11.64
N LYS A 206 -1.52 22.16 11.12
CA LYS A 206 -1.79 23.25 10.17
C LYS A 206 -1.66 24.61 10.87
N GLY A 207 -0.68 25.41 10.43
CA GLY A 207 -0.46 26.78 10.91
C GLY A 207 0.08 26.85 12.34
N VAL A 208 0.76 25.81 12.82
CA VAL A 208 1.41 25.78 14.13
C VAL A 208 2.89 26.08 13.95
N GLU A 209 3.44 26.98 14.77
CA GLU A 209 4.89 27.17 14.88
C GLU A 209 5.47 26.00 15.67
N GLY A 210 5.86 24.93 14.96
CA GLY A 210 6.35 23.71 15.55
C GLY A 210 5.82 22.44 14.89
N TYR A 211 6.08 21.31 15.54
CA TYR A 211 5.52 20.03 15.16
C TYR A 211 5.03 19.29 16.40
N VAL A 212 3.76 18.88 16.37
CA VAL A 212 3.10 18.06 17.38
C VAL A 212 2.97 16.65 16.83
N HIS A 213 3.51 15.68 17.56
CA HIS A 213 3.36 14.27 17.20
C HIS A 213 1.98 13.77 17.61
N VAL A 214 1.12 13.46 16.64
CA VAL A 214 -0.20 12.87 16.93
C VAL A 214 -0.12 11.36 16.90
N LYS A 215 -0.63 10.72 17.94
CA LYS A 215 -0.83 9.26 18.02
C LYS A 215 -2.29 8.95 18.25
N THR A 216 -2.82 8.04 17.44
CA THR A 216 -4.18 7.54 17.61
C THR A 216 -4.14 6.06 17.93
N ASP A 217 -4.92 5.63 18.91
CA ASP A 217 -5.14 4.21 19.19
C ASP A 217 -6.61 3.95 19.56
N THR A 218 -6.96 2.66 19.61
CA THR A 218 -8.25 2.19 20.07
C THR A 218 -8.07 0.84 20.73
N GLU A 219 -8.58 0.67 21.95
CA GLU A 219 -8.49 -0.57 22.74
C GLU A 219 -7.09 -1.22 22.78
N ASP A 220 -6.00 -0.44 22.85
CA ASP A 220 -4.62 -0.95 22.78
C ASP A 220 -4.36 -1.88 21.56
N TYR A 221 -5.01 -1.56 20.43
CA TYR A 221 -4.93 -2.36 19.20
C TYR A 221 -3.48 -2.53 18.75
N ARG A 222 -2.67 -1.46 18.80
CA ARG A 222 -1.28 -1.53 18.33
C ARG A 222 -0.45 -2.55 19.12
N ALA A 223 -0.56 -2.62 20.44
CA ALA A 223 0.18 -3.61 21.23
C ALA A 223 -0.37 -5.03 21.03
N ARG A 224 -1.70 -5.21 21.01
CA ARG A 224 -2.35 -6.50 20.71
C ARG A 224 -1.93 -7.03 19.33
N ARG A 225 -1.89 -6.15 18.32
CA ARG A 225 -1.50 -6.49 16.95
C ARG A 225 -0.03 -6.87 16.87
N ARG A 226 0.86 -6.10 17.51
CA ARG A 226 2.27 -6.44 17.61
C ARG A 226 2.46 -7.83 18.20
N LYS A 227 1.86 -8.13 19.35
CA LYS A 227 1.95 -9.46 19.99
C LYS A 227 1.47 -10.58 19.08
N THR A 228 0.40 -10.35 18.32
CA THR A 228 -0.10 -11.30 17.32
C THR A 228 0.93 -11.59 16.22
N LEU A 229 1.59 -10.56 15.69
CA LEU A 229 2.64 -10.69 14.68
C LEU A 229 3.89 -11.39 15.21
N GLU A 230 4.28 -11.10 16.46
CA GLU A 230 5.40 -11.79 17.13
C GLU A 230 5.11 -13.30 17.27
N ASN A 231 3.89 -13.66 17.68
CA ASN A 231 3.46 -15.06 17.78
C ASN A 231 3.39 -15.74 16.41
N LEU A 232 2.86 -15.07 15.40
CA LEU A 232 2.84 -15.55 14.03
C LEU A 232 4.26 -15.87 13.54
N ALA A 233 5.20 -14.94 13.73
CA ALA A 233 6.60 -15.10 13.33
C ALA A 233 7.23 -16.33 14.00
N LYS A 234 7.06 -16.49 15.32
CA LYS A 234 7.57 -17.64 16.08
C LYS A 234 6.97 -18.97 15.61
N ASN A 235 5.66 -19.01 15.38
CA ASN A 235 4.95 -20.19 14.92
C ASN A 235 5.42 -20.65 13.53
N ILE A 236 5.57 -19.69 12.60
CA ILE A 236 6.03 -20.00 11.24
C ILE A 236 7.52 -20.38 11.26
N ALA A 237 8.35 -19.71 12.05
CA ALA A 237 9.74 -20.09 12.24
C ALA A 237 9.86 -21.54 12.74
N PHE A 238 9.03 -21.95 13.72
CA PHE A 238 9.00 -23.34 14.18
C PHE A 238 8.65 -24.33 13.06
N LYS A 239 7.63 -24.02 12.24
CA LYS A 239 7.26 -24.85 11.08
C LYS A 239 8.40 -24.95 10.06
N VAL A 240 9.07 -23.84 9.76
CA VAL A 240 10.21 -23.79 8.82
C VAL A 240 11.39 -24.61 9.36
N LYS A 241 11.68 -24.53 10.66
CA LYS A 241 12.73 -25.35 11.30
C LYS A 241 12.46 -26.85 11.18
N LYS A 242 11.21 -27.26 11.39
CA LYS A 242 10.78 -28.67 11.33
C LYS A 242 10.75 -29.20 9.89
N THR A 243 10.20 -28.43 8.97
CA THR A 243 9.97 -28.87 7.58
C THR A 243 11.16 -28.62 6.66
N ARG A 244 12.08 -27.71 7.04
CA ARG A 244 13.16 -27.19 6.21
C ARG A 244 12.67 -26.58 4.88
N LYS A 245 11.40 -26.17 4.82
CA LYS A 245 10.81 -25.47 3.66
C LYS A 245 10.57 -24.01 4.01
N ALA A 246 10.90 -23.12 3.08
CA ALA A 246 10.57 -21.70 3.22
C ALA A 246 9.06 -21.49 3.21
N GLN A 247 8.59 -20.52 3.99
CA GLN A 247 7.18 -20.16 4.07
C GLN A 247 7.04 -18.65 3.84
N ALA A 248 6.25 -18.28 2.83
CA ALA A 248 5.83 -16.91 2.63
C ALA A 248 4.63 -16.60 3.53
N LEU A 249 4.64 -15.41 4.13
CA LEU A 249 3.51 -14.84 4.86
C LEU A 249 2.60 -14.07 3.90
N GLU A 250 1.47 -13.60 4.43
CA GLU A 250 0.63 -12.66 3.71
C GLU A 250 1.36 -11.33 3.46
N PRO A 251 1.04 -10.62 2.35
CA PRO A 251 1.52 -9.25 2.15
C PRO A 251 1.19 -8.37 3.34
N MET A 252 2.07 -7.46 3.75
CA MET A 252 1.86 -6.63 4.93
C MET A 252 2.64 -5.31 4.85
N ASN A 253 2.23 -4.31 5.62
CA ASN A 253 2.85 -2.99 5.57
C ASN A 253 4.32 -3.03 6.07
N PRO A 254 5.17 -2.04 5.72
CA PRO A 254 6.57 -2.02 6.13
C PRO A 254 6.80 -2.16 7.63
N TYR A 255 5.92 -1.58 8.46
CA TYR A 255 6.01 -1.64 9.92
C TYR A 255 5.80 -3.08 10.44
N GLU A 256 4.78 -3.79 9.96
CA GLU A 256 4.51 -5.19 10.29
C GLU A 256 5.67 -6.09 9.84
N ARG A 257 6.21 -5.88 8.63
CA ARG A 257 7.38 -6.64 8.13
C ARG A 257 8.57 -6.47 9.07
N ARG A 258 8.83 -5.24 9.51
CA ARG A 258 9.91 -4.92 10.44
C ARG A 258 9.76 -5.63 11.77
N ILE A 259 8.56 -5.73 12.32
CA ILE A 259 8.31 -6.50 13.55
C ILE A 259 8.76 -7.96 13.36
N ILE A 260 8.36 -8.59 12.26
CA ILE A 260 8.71 -9.99 11.98
C ILE A 260 10.21 -10.18 11.80
N HIS A 261 10.85 -9.29 11.02
CA HIS A 261 12.30 -9.29 10.85
C HIS A 261 13.02 -9.16 12.19
N SER A 262 12.60 -8.19 13.03
CA SER A 262 13.20 -7.93 14.33
C SER A 262 13.06 -9.12 15.28
N VAL A 263 11.88 -9.77 15.33
CA VAL A 263 11.61 -10.95 16.17
C VAL A 263 12.52 -12.12 15.80
N LEU A 264 12.84 -12.29 14.51
CA LEU A 264 13.59 -13.44 14.00
C LEU A 264 15.07 -13.14 13.68
N GLN A 265 15.53 -11.91 13.86
CA GLN A 265 16.88 -11.46 13.51
C GLN A 265 17.98 -12.29 14.22
N GLY A 266 17.75 -12.68 15.47
CA GLY A 266 18.68 -13.47 16.28
C GLY A 266 18.52 -14.98 16.17
N ASP A 267 17.63 -15.49 15.31
CA ASP A 267 17.37 -16.92 15.24
C ASP A 267 18.55 -17.68 14.57
N ARG A 268 18.94 -18.80 15.18
CA ARG A 268 20.08 -19.61 14.69
C ARG A 268 19.73 -20.47 13.48
N TYR A 269 18.45 -20.76 13.25
CA TYR A 269 18.01 -21.77 12.27
C TYR A 269 17.16 -21.21 11.13
N VAL A 270 16.68 -19.97 11.23
CA VAL A 270 15.92 -19.32 10.16
C VAL A 270 16.55 -17.98 9.78
N THR A 271 16.24 -17.55 8.56
CA THR A 271 16.52 -16.21 8.04
C THR A 271 15.22 -15.63 7.48
N THR A 272 15.16 -14.31 7.35
CA THR A 272 13.99 -13.60 6.85
C THR A 272 14.38 -12.61 5.77
N TYR A 273 13.57 -12.50 4.72
CA TYR A 273 13.72 -11.48 3.69
C TYR A 273 12.34 -11.05 3.18
N SER A 274 12.23 -9.82 2.70
CA SER A 274 11.00 -9.32 2.08
C SER A 274 11.05 -9.56 0.56
N GLU A 275 9.94 -10.01 -0.02
CA GLU A 275 9.80 -10.32 -1.45
C GLU A 275 8.53 -9.66 -2.02
N GLY A 276 8.59 -9.20 -3.27
CA GLY A 276 7.50 -8.51 -3.97
C GLY A 276 7.56 -6.98 -3.82
N GLU A 277 6.64 -6.30 -4.49
CA GLU A 277 6.47 -4.84 -4.47
C GLU A 277 5.26 -4.45 -3.62
N ASP A 278 5.33 -3.30 -2.94
CA ASP A 278 4.20 -2.79 -2.17
C ASP A 278 3.01 -2.51 -3.14
N PRO A 279 1.76 -2.88 -2.81
CA PRO A 279 1.23 -3.36 -1.51
C PRO A 279 1.27 -4.89 -1.33
N TYR A 280 1.76 -5.64 -2.31
CA TYR A 280 1.81 -7.11 -2.29
C TYR A 280 3.10 -7.68 -1.67
N ARG A 281 3.97 -6.80 -1.17
CA ARG A 281 5.23 -7.15 -0.53
C ARG A 281 5.00 -7.93 0.75
N LYS A 282 5.69 -9.06 0.89
CA LYS A 282 5.51 -10.02 1.98
C LYS A 282 6.85 -10.45 2.56
N VAL A 283 6.83 -10.97 3.79
CA VAL A 283 8.01 -11.58 4.42
C VAL A 283 8.05 -13.06 4.12
N VAL A 284 9.22 -13.56 3.72
CA VAL A 284 9.52 -14.98 3.59
C VAL A 284 10.46 -15.40 4.70
N ILE A 285 10.06 -16.44 5.43
CA ILE A 285 10.88 -17.07 6.46
C ILE A 285 11.46 -18.35 5.86
N ALA A 286 12.78 -18.42 5.78
CA ALA A 286 13.51 -19.52 5.15
C ALA A 286 14.47 -20.19 6.16
N PRO A 287 14.80 -21.48 6.01
CA PRO A 287 15.85 -22.09 6.81
C PRO A 287 17.19 -21.42 6.54
N LYS A 288 17.97 -21.19 7.59
CA LYS A 288 19.33 -20.69 7.48
C LYS A 288 20.20 -21.77 6.82
N ARG A 289 20.99 -21.38 5.82
CA ARG A 289 21.94 -22.25 5.12
C ARG A 289 23.23 -22.38 5.92
#